data_AF-A0A938N3A1-F1
#
_entry.id   AF-A0A938N3A1-F1
#
_cell.length_a   1.000
_cell.length_b   1.000
_cell.length_c   1.000
_cell.angle_alpha   90.00
_cell.angle_beta   90.00
_cell.angle_gamma   90.00
#
_symmetry.space_group_name_H-M   'P 1'
#
loop_
_entity.id
_entity.type
_entity.pdbx_description
1 polymer ?
#
loop_
_entity_poly.entity_id
_entity_poly.type
_entity_poly.pdbx_seq_one_letter_code
_entity_poly.pdbx_strand_id
1 'polypeptide(L)'
;MAPRLLIALVGLTAVLSVPGLATAQPAYVHGVGERGEVPEWARRLAIDPSDPRLDEFKQMRRRQMEFEKRIKKVRFDSLRATNRPDVRAKGLATLNDLTDPAAFTPLVELLADQGPDVNQWLVGHFSSLKSDEADATLAWLALNSRDSELAADAGRALVGRVAQSGVISMRVQRVVVGALQSDADRIVLAGANLAETLGLWQMIPHLINAQVSQGSSADRQGPLAWILVGEQTAFVADLTPIVAPGAVAFDPQVATITTGTLLVIHDAVVTTVRFEVADVLHRMAARHVGSDTSRLGFDAGAWKRWHEEVFVPWARAQAADAPR
;
A
#
# COMPACT_ATOMS: atom_id res chain seq x y z
N MET A 1 0.17 16.43 19.05
CA MET A 1 -1.18 15.98 18.68
C MET A 1 -1.08 15.37 17.30
N ALA A 2 -1.11 14.04 17.19
CA ALA A 2 -0.93 13.30 15.93
C ALA A 2 -2.27 12.71 15.48
N PRO A 3 -2.63 12.76 14.19
CA PRO A 3 -3.89 12.22 13.71
C PRO A 3 -3.82 10.69 13.70
N ARG A 4 -4.81 10.06 14.34
CA ARG A 4 -5.06 8.62 14.29
C ARG A 4 -5.67 8.27 12.94
N LEU A 5 -4.85 7.71 12.04
CA LEU A 5 -5.32 7.13 10.79
C LEU A 5 -5.68 5.66 11.04
N LEU A 6 -6.97 5.36 10.88
CA LEU A 6 -7.55 4.02 10.89
C LEU A 6 -7.01 3.27 9.66
N ILE A 7 -6.13 2.31 9.87
CA ILE A 7 -5.64 1.41 8.81
C ILE A 7 -6.56 0.19 8.81
N ALA A 8 -7.40 0.08 7.78
CA ALA A 8 -8.26 -1.07 7.56
C ALA A 8 -7.41 -2.23 7.02
N LEU A 9 -7.21 -3.26 7.85
CA LEU A 9 -6.73 -4.56 7.40
C LEU A 9 -7.82 -5.17 6.51
N VAL A 10 -7.57 -5.27 5.21
CA VAL A 10 -8.48 -5.95 4.27
C VAL A 10 -8.46 -7.45 4.59
N GLY A 11 -9.43 -7.86 5.40
CA GLY A 11 -9.85 -9.26 5.49
C GLY A 11 -10.43 -9.68 4.14
N LEU A 12 -9.74 -10.60 3.47
CA LEU A 12 -10.15 -11.16 2.18
C LEU A 12 -11.36 -12.10 2.37
N THR A 13 -12.55 -11.54 2.49
CA THR A 13 -13.80 -12.23 2.11
C THR A 13 -14.12 -11.83 0.68
N ALA A 14 -14.09 -12.80 -0.23
CA ALA A 14 -14.49 -12.60 -1.61
C ALA A 14 -15.98 -12.22 -1.67
N VAL A 15 -16.25 -10.94 -1.91
CA VAL A 15 -17.53 -10.45 -2.42
C VAL A 15 -17.29 -10.12 -3.89
N LEU A 16 -18.03 -10.79 -4.77
CA LEU A 16 -18.08 -10.49 -6.19
C LEU A 16 -18.64 -9.07 -6.37
N SER A 17 -17.78 -8.10 -6.63
CA SER A 17 -18.17 -6.73 -6.96
C SER A 17 -18.51 -6.63 -8.45
N VAL A 18 -19.80 -6.51 -8.76
CA VAL A 18 -20.29 -6.06 -10.08
C VAL A 18 -20.03 -4.55 -10.18
N PRO A 19 -19.32 -4.05 -11.20
CA PRO A 19 -19.09 -2.61 -11.35
C PRO A 19 -20.31 -1.96 -12.01
N GLY A 20 -20.79 -0.86 -11.40
CA GLY A 20 -21.69 0.10 -12.05
C GLY A 20 -23.08 0.22 -11.45
N LEU A 21 -23.19 0.85 -10.28
CA LEU A 21 -24.37 1.64 -9.90
C LEU A 21 -23.90 2.85 -9.09
N ALA A 22 -24.09 4.02 -9.68
CA ALA A 22 -23.81 5.31 -9.08
C ALA A 22 -24.60 5.49 -7.78
N THR A 23 -23.94 5.93 -6.72
CA THR A 23 -24.58 6.37 -5.48
C THR A 23 -25.26 7.72 -5.72
N ALA A 24 -26.50 7.69 -6.23
CA ALA A 24 -27.44 8.76 -5.93
C ALA A 24 -27.75 8.65 -4.43
N GLN A 25 -27.29 9.61 -3.63
CA GLN A 25 -27.73 9.74 -2.24
C GLN A 25 -29.26 9.94 -2.26
N PRO A 26 -30.06 9.06 -1.63
CA PRO A 26 -31.46 9.36 -1.43
C PRO A 26 -31.53 10.50 -0.42
N ALA A 27 -32.17 11.60 -0.84
CA ALA A 27 -32.56 12.68 0.05
C ALA A 27 -33.27 12.08 1.28
N TYR A 28 -32.81 12.47 2.47
CA TYR A 28 -33.43 12.10 3.74
C TYR A 28 -34.85 12.70 3.77
N VAL A 29 -35.84 11.91 3.36
CA VAL A 29 -37.25 12.26 3.53
C VAL A 29 -37.63 11.95 4.97
N HIS A 30 -37.73 13.00 5.79
CA HIS A 30 -38.45 12.92 7.05
C HIS A 30 -39.94 12.77 6.77
N GLY A 31 -40.44 11.54 6.88
CA GLY A 31 -41.86 11.23 6.81
C GLY A 31 -42.17 10.04 7.71
N VAL A 32 -42.73 10.30 8.88
CA VAL A 32 -43.30 9.30 9.78
C VAL A 32 -44.56 8.74 9.12
N GLY A 33 -44.61 7.42 8.90
CA GLY A 33 -45.81 6.73 8.44
C GLY A 33 -45.57 5.25 8.15
N GLU A 34 -46.16 4.40 8.98
CA GLU A 34 -46.51 2.99 8.75
C GLU A 34 -45.39 1.99 8.39
N ARG A 35 -45.23 0.97 9.27
CA ARG A 35 -44.52 -0.31 9.11
C ARG A 35 -43.86 -0.53 7.73
N GLY A 36 -42.73 0.14 7.53
CA GLY A 36 -42.00 0.11 6.27
C GLY A 36 -41.41 -1.27 6.02
N GLU A 37 -41.98 -1.96 5.04
CA GLU A 37 -41.40 -3.14 4.44
C GLU A 37 -39.98 -2.82 3.95
N VAL A 38 -38.98 -3.49 4.55
CA VAL A 38 -37.57 -3.38 4.15
C VAL A 38 -37.47 -3.64 2.63
N PRO A 39 -36.80 -2.77 1.84
CA PRO A 39 -36.65 -2.97 0.40
C PRO A 39 -36.07 -4.35 0.05
N GLU A 40 -36.56 -4.98 -1.02
CA GLU A 40 -36.16 -6.32 -1.48
C GLU A 40 -34.64 -6.51 -1.60
N TRP A 41 -33.91 -5.50 -2.10
CA TRP A 41 -32.45 -5.55 -2.22
C TRP A 41 -31.75 -5.60 -0.84
N ALA A 42 -32.31 -4.94 0.16
CA ALA A 42 -31.80 -4.95 1.54
C ALA A 42 -32.17 -6.25 2.25
N ARG A 43 -33.29 -6.90 1.91
CA ARG A 43 -33.60 -8.27 2.35
C ARG A 43 -32.66 -9.31 1.73
N ARG A 44 -32.24 -9.10 0.48
CA ARG A 44 -31.25 -9.98 -0.20
C ARG A 44 -29.82 -9.82 0.34
N LEU A 45 -29.50 -8.67 0.93
CA LEU A 45 -28.24 -8.42 1.64
C LEU A 45 -28.30 -8.77 3.13
N ALA A 46 -29.48 -9.02 3.68
CA ALA A 46 -29.64 -9.40 5.07
C ALA A 46 -29.05 -10.80 5.27
N ILE A 47 -27.86 -10.86 5.86
CA ILE A 47 -27.20 -12.11 6.22
C ILE A 47 -28.13 -12.82 7.20
N ASP A 48 -28.53 -14.05 6.85
CA ASP A 48 -29.41 -14.86 7.69
C ASP A 48 -28.80 -14.96 9.10
N PRO A 49 -29.47 -14.46 10.16
CA PRO A 49 -28.96 -14.49 11.53
C PRO A 49 -28.65 -15.89 12.04
N SER A 50 -29.19 -16.93 11.39
CA SER A 50 -29.01 -18.34 11.71
C SER A 50 -27.96 -19.05 10.84
N ASP A 51 -27.23 -18.34 9.96
CA ASP A 51 -26.15 -18.93 9.16
C ASP A 51 -24.99 -19.40 10.07
N PRO A 52 -24.60 -20.70 10.04
CA PRO A 52 -23.47 -21.23 10.81
C PRO A 52 -22.15 -20.47 10.62
N ARG A 53 -21.94 -19.85 9.45
CA ARG A 53 -20.74 -19.05 9.15
C ARG A 53 -20.67 -17.77 10.00
N LEU A 54 -21.82 -17.21 10.37
CA LEU A 54 -21.86 -16.05 11.27
C LEU A 54 -21.36 -16.42 12.66
N ASP A 55 -21.67 -17.62 13.14
CA ASP A 55 -21.24 -18.05 14.46
C ASP A 55 -19.74 -18.35 14.51
N GLU A 56 -19.17 -18.94 13.46
CA GLU A 56 -17.72 -19.05 13.30
C GLU A 56 -17.04 -17.68 13.29
N PHE A 57 -17.57 -16.72 12.52
CA PHE A 57 -17.05 -15.35 12.48
C PHE A 57 -17.13 -14.64 13.84
N LYS A 58 -18.27 -14.77 14.55
CA LYS A 58 -18.44 -14.24 15.91
C LYS A 58 -17.43 -14.86 16.87
N GLN A 59 -17.18 -16.17 16.79
CA GLN A 59 -16.19 -16.86 17.62
C GLN A 59 -14.76 -16.42 17.30
N MET A 60 -14.40 -16.26 16.03
CA MET A 60 -13.11 -15.71 15.62
C MET A 60 -12.91 -14.29 16.14
N ARG A 61 -13.93 -13.43 15.98
CA ARG A 61 -13.89 -12.05 16.47
C ARG A 61 -13.78 -11.98 18.00
N ARG A 62 -14.48 -12.86 18.73
CA ARG A 62 -14.36 -12.98 20.19
C ARG A 62 -12.94 -13.35 20.61
N ARG A 63 -12.36 -14.37 19.99
CA ARG A 63 -10.96 -14.77 20.25
C ARG A 63 -9.99 -13.64 19.96
N GLN A 64 -10.14 -12.94 18.83
CA GLN A 64 -9.30 -11.80 18.49
C GLN A 64 -9.41 -10.67 19.53
N MET A 65 -10.62 -10.34 20.00
CA MET A 65 -10.82 -9.33 21.04
C MET A 65 -10.18 -9.74 22.38
N GLU A 66 -10.19 -11.02 22.73
CA GLU A 66 -9.52 -11.52 23.93
C GLU A 66 -8.00 -11.35 23.83
N PHE A 67 -7.41 -11.73 22.69
CA PHE A 67 -5.99 -11.48 22.43
C PHE A 67 -5.66 -9.99 22.46
N GLU A 68 -6.47 -9.15 21.82
CA GLU A 68 -6.27 -7.71 21.80
C GLU A 68 -6.30 -7.11 23.22
N LYS A 69 -7.25 -7.52 24.06
CA LYS A 69 -7.31 -7.08 25.47
C LYS A 69 -6.04 -7.50 26.24
N ARG A 70 -5.60 -8.75 26.07
CA ARG A 70 -4.40 -9.27 26.72
C ARG A 70 -3.15 -8.51 26.29
N ILE A 71 -2.97 -8.29 24.98
CA ILE A 71 -1.84 -7.55 24.42
C ILE A 71 -1.86 -6.09 24.88
N LYS A 72 -3.03 -5.43 24.90
CA LYS A 72 -3.17 -4.06 25.42
C LYS A 72 -2.77 -3.97 26.90
N LYS A 73 -3.14 -4.96 27.71
CA LYS A 73 -2.76 -5.00 29.13
C LYS A 73 -1.24 -5.10 29.28
N VAL A 74 -0.60 -6.06 28.62
CA VAL A 74 0.88 -6.22 28.67
C VAL A 74 1.58 -4.96 28.13
N ARG A 75 1.08 -4.42 27.02
CA ARG A 75 1.59 -3.18 26.44
C ARG A 75 1.52 -2.03 27.43
N PHE A 76 0.40 -1.83 28.12
CA PHE A 76 0.27 -0.75 29.10
C PHE A 76 1.18 -1.00 30.32
N ASP A 77 1.09 -2.19 30.92
CA ASP A 77 1.74 -2.50 32.20
C ASP A 77 3.27 -2.63 32.08
N SER A 78 3.77 -3.22 31.00
CA SER A 78 5.17 -3.66 30.89
C SER A 78 5.97 -3.02 29.77
N LEU A 79 5.34 -2.44 28.75
CA LEU A 79 6.05 -1.85 27.60
C LEU A 79 5.98 -0.33 27.58
N ARG A 80 4.78 0.24 27.65
CA ARG A 80 4.54 1.69 27.50
C ARG A 80 4.76 2.46 28.80
N ALA A 81 4.37 1.89 29.95
CA ALA A 81 4.48 2.58 31.23
C ALA A 81 5.90 2.62 31.79
N THR A 82 6.86 1.92 31.19
CA THR A 82 8.22 1.78 31.75
C THR A 82 9.29 1.67 30.67
N ASN A 83 10.44 2.28 30.93
CA ASN A 83 11.65 2.14 30.09
C ASN A 83 12.64 1.12 30.67
N ARG A 84 12.23 0.38 31.71
CA ARG A 84 13.07 -0.60 32.38
C ARG A 84 13.20 -1.87 31.54
N PRO A 85 14.42 -2.25 31.09
CA PRO A 85 14.60 -3.36 30.14
C PRO A 85 14.19 -4.71 30.73
N ASP A 86 14.39 -4.92 32.04
CA ASP A 86 13.98 -6.11 32.78
C ASP A 86 12.46 -6.29 32.79
N VAL A 87 11.71 -5.22 33.00
CA VAL A 87 10.24 -5.25 33.00
C VAL A 87 9.70 -5.48 31.59
N ARG A 88 10.29 -4.82 30.59
CA ARG A 88 9.92 -5.00 29.18
C ARG A 88 10.18 -6.43 28.70
N ALA A 89 11.35 -6.99 29.01
CA ALA A 89 11.69 -8.37 28.68
C ALA A 89 10.72 -9.37 29.32
N LYS A 90 10.33 -9.15 30.59
CA LYS A 90 9.30 -9.96 31.25
C LYS A 90 7.95 -9.83 30.57
N GLY A 91 7.55 -8.62 30.18
CA GLY A 91 6.33 -8.36 29.41
C GLY A 91 6.31 -9.13 28.09
N LEU A 92 7.38 -9.04 27.31
CA LEU A 92 7.53 -9.78 26.05
C LEU A 92 7.49 -11.29 26.25
N ALA A 93 8.13 -11.81 27.31
CA ALA A 93 8.05 -13.22 27.64
C ALA A 93 6.61 -13.71 27.90
N THR A 94 5.73 -12.85 28.44
CA THR A 94 4.30 -13.19 28.62
C THR A 94 3.48 -13.24 27.33
N LEU A 95 4.06 -12.83 26.20
CA LEU A 95 3.42 -12.89 24.89
C LEU A 95 3.90 -14.07 24.05
N ASN A 96 4.92 -14.80 24.48
CA ASN A 96 5.50 -15.93 23.72
C ASN A 96 4.52 -17.09 23.51
N ASP A 97 3.52 -17.24 24.36
CA ASP A 97 2.47 -18.27 24.22
C ASP A 97 1.37 -17.86 23.21
N LEU A 98 1.42 -16.64 22.66
CA LEU A 98 0.49 -16.18 21.63
C LEU A 98 0.90 -16.70 20.25
N THR A 99 0.67 -18.01 20.06
CA THR A 99 0.98 -18.72 18.81
C THR A 99 -0.22 -18.85 17.87
N ASP A 100 -1.43 -18.53 18.34
CA ASP A 100 -2.65 -18.57 17.53
C ASP A 100 -2.62 -17.46 16.46
N PRO A 101 -2.86 -17.78 15.16
CA PRO A 101 -2.91 -16.78 14.10
C PRO A 101 -3.89 -15.63 14.34
N ALA A 102 -4.96 -15.83 15.11
CA ALA A 102 -5.90 -14.77 15.48
C ALA A 102 -5.25 -13.66 16.34
N ALA A 103 -4.10 -13.93 16.97
CA ALA A 103 -3.34 -12.96 17.74
C ALA A 103 -2.36 -12.14 16.88
N PHE A 104 -2.04 -12.57 15.65
CA PHE A 104 -0.94 -11.99 14.87
C PHE A 104 -1.22 -10.54 14.44
N THR A 105 -2.42 -10.26 13.93
CA THR A 105 -2.82 -8.89 13.60
C THR A 105 -2.78 -7.97 14.83
N PRO A 106 -3.44 -8.31 15.96
CA PRO A 106 -3.30 -7.52 17.18
C PRO A 106 -1.87 -7.32 17.66
N LEU A 107 -1.00 -8.34 17.56
CA LEU A 107 0.41 -8.23 17.93
C LEU A 107 1.11 -7.16 17.10
N VAL A 108 0.97 -7.22 15.77
CA VAL A 108 1.59 -6.24 14.87
C VAL A 108 1.05 -4.84 15.11
N GLU A 109 -0.27 -4.66 15.08
CA GLU A 109 -0.89 -3.32 15.16
C GLU A 109 -0.65 -2.62 16.51
N LEU A 110 -0.63 -3.37 17.61
CA LEU A 110 -0.49 -2.79 18.93
C LEU A 110 0.98 -2.59 19.35
N LEU A 111 1.91 -3.38 18.78
CA LEU A 111 3.30 -3.42 19.22
C LEU A 111 4.30 -2.78 18.25
N ALA A 112 3.95 -2.53 16.98
CA ALA A 112 4.87 -1.98 15.97
C ALA A 112 5.58 -0.66 16.37
N ASP A 113 4.95 0.16 17.20
CA ASP A 113 5.49 1.46 17.63
C ASP A 113 6.06 1.43 19.07
N GLN A 114 6.48 0.26 19.57
CA GLN A 114 6.94 0.14 20.98
C GLN A 114 8.45 0.21 21.18
N GLY A 115 9.24 0.18 20.10
CA GLY A 115 10.70 0.33 20.15
C GLY A 115 11.45 -0.89 19.58
N PRO A 116 12.77 -0.77 19.41
CA PRO A 116 13.59 -1.75 18.70
C PRO A 116 13.63 -3.13 19.36
N ASP A 117 13.60 -3.20 20.70
CA ASP A 117 13.54 -4.46 21.45
C ASP A 117 12.24 -5.25 21.17
N VAL A 118 11.12 -4.55 21.00
CA VAL A 118 9.83 -5.15 20.67
C VAL A 118 9.79 -5.57 19.20
N ASN A 119 10.39 -4.77 18.31
CA ASN A 119 10.51 -5.09 16.90
C ASN A 119 11.35 -6.36 16.69
N GLN A 120 12.50 -6.45 17.36
CA GLN A 120 13.33 -7.65 17.37
C GLN A 120 12.57 -8.87 17.92
N TRP A 121 11.81 -8.67 19.00
CA TRP A 121 10.96 -9.73 19.54
C TRP A 121 9.87 -10.19 18.57
N LEU A 122 9.15 -9.27 17.90
CA LEU A 122 8.11 -9.60 16.92
C LEU A 122 8.68 -10.48 15.79
N VAL A 123 9.80 -10.06 15.22
CA VAL A 123 10.47 -10.80 14.13
C VAL A 123 10.92 -12.17 14.63
N GLY A 124 11.54 -12.24 15.81
CA GLY A 124 11.96 -13.50 16.43
C GLY A 124 10.80 -14.44 16.74
N HIS A 125 9.70 -13.91 17.28
CA HIS A 125 8.47 -14.65 17.59
C HIS A 125 7.90 -15.29 16.33
N PHE A 126 7.59 -14.51 15.29
CA PHE A 126 7.03 -15.04 14.05
C PHE A 126 7.99 -16.00 13.34
N SER A 127 9.29 -15.71 13.31
CA SER A 127 10.28 -16.62 12.74
C SER A 127 10.32 -17.98 13.47
N SER A 128 10.11 -17.98 14.79
CA SER A 128 10.14 -19.21 15.61
C SER A 128 8.91 -20.11 15.43
N LEU A 129 7.75 -19.55 15.03
CA LEU A 129 6.51 -20.31 14.88
C LEU A 129 6.54 -21.25 13.68
N LYS A 130 7.35 -20.93 12.66
CA LYS A 130 7.54 -21.74 11.44
C LYS A 130 6.23 -22.14 10.72
N SER A 131 5.21 -21.30 10.82
CA SER A 131 3.92 -21.50 10.17
C SER A 131 3.74 -20.56 8.97
N ASP A 132 2.89 -20.98 8.04
CA ASP A 132 2.51 -20.19 6.87
C ASP A 132 1.92 -18.83 7.23
N GLU A 133 1.11 -18.76 8.29
CA GLU A 133 0.54 -17.51 8.79
C GLU A 133 1.62 -16.59 9.37
N ALA A 134 2.65 -17.14 10.01
CA ALA A 134 3.75 -16.36 10.57
C ALA A 134 4.68 -15.84 9.45
N ASP A 135 5.00 -16.67 8.47
CA ASP A 135 5.78 -16.28 7.29
C ASP A 135 5.03 -15.19 6.47
N ALA A 136 3.70 -15.30 6.33
CA ALA A 136 2.88 -14.25 5.72
C ALA A 136 2.85 -12.95 6.53
N THR A 137 2.89 -13.05 7.87
CA THR A 137 2.96 -11.88 8.75
C THR A 137 4.32 -11.18 8.64
N LEU A 138 5.42 -11.93 8.54
CA LEU A 138 6.75 -11.40 8.24
C LEU A 138 6.79 -10.69 6.88
N ALA A 139 6.19 -11.30 5.85
CA ALA A 139 6.05 -10.67 4.54
C ALA A 139 5.28 -9.34 4.65
N TRP A 140 4.17 -9.32 5.39
CA TRP A 140 3.38 -8.12 5.59
C TRP A 140 4.19 -7.02 6.29
N LEU A 141 4.93 -7.37 7.35
CA LEU A 141 5.81 -6.45 8.08
C LEU A 141 6.90 -5.87 7.17
N ALA A 142 7.55 -6.71 6.36
CA ALA A 142 8.58 -6.28 5.42
C ALA A 142 8.07 -5.26 4.39
N LEU A 143 6.79 -5.35 4.03
CA LEU A 143 6.16 -4.52 3.00
C LEU A 143 5.49 -3.26 3.56
N ASN A 144 4.87 -3.36 4.74
CA ASN A 144 3.96 -2.34 5.26
C ASN A 144 4.54 -1.56 6.44
N SER A 145 5.56 -2.07 7.14
CA SER A 145 6.17 -1.36 8.28
C SER A 145 6.69 0.00 7.84
N ARG A 146 6.44 1.03 8.66
CA ARG A 146 7.03 2.38 8.48
C ARG A 146 8.45 2.45 9.03
N ASP A 147 8.75 1.60 10.01
CA ASP A 147 10.10 1.41 10.53
C ASP A 147 10.89 0.56 9.52
N SER A 148 11.93 1.17 8.94
CA SER A 148 12.79 0.55 7.93
C SER A 148 13.64 -0.59 8.50
N GLU A 149 14.02 -0.53 9.78
CA GLU A 149 14.79 -1.59 10.43
C GLU A 149 13.91 -2.81 10.67
N LEU A 150 12.70 -2.62 11.20
CA LEU A 150 11.71 -3.70 11.33
C LEU A 150 11.36 -4.32 9.97
N ALA A 151 11.19 -3.50 8.93
CA ALA A 151 10.92 -4.00 7.57
C ALA A 151 12.06 -4.87 7.04
N ALA A 152 13.31 -4.40 7.20
CA ALA A 152 14.50 -5.14 6.77
C ALA A 152 14.69 -6.44 7.56
N ASP A 153 14.48 -6.41 8.88
CA ASP A 153 14.58 -7.59 9.74
C ASP A 153 13.52 -8.63 9.41
N ALA A 154 12.28 -8.21 9.19
CA ALA A 154 11.21 -9.12 8.77
C ALA A 154 11.51 -9.75 7.40
N GLY A 155 12.04 -8.96 6.45
CA GLY A 155 12.48 -9.46 5.14
C GLY A 155 13.61 -10.48 5.25
N ARG A 156 14.65 -10.18 6.06
CA ARG A 156 15.77 -11.11 6.31
C ARG A 156 15.31 -12.39 6.99
N ALA A 157 14.42 -12.30 7.98
CA ALA A 157 13.87 -13.45 8.66
C ALA A 157 13.07 -14.35 7.69
N LEU A 158 12.26 -13.75 6.81
CA LEU A 158 11.51 -14.48 5.79
C LEU A 158 12.42 -15.17 4.77
N VAL A 159 13.46 -14.50 4.28
CA VAL A 159 14.45 -15.11 3.37
C VAL A 159 15.15 -16.29 4.05
N GLY A 160 15.56 -16.14 5.31
CA GLY A 160 16.15 -17.22 6.09
C GLY A 160 15.20 -18.41 6.28
N ARG A 161 13.91 -18.14 6.48
CA ARG A 161 12.85 -19.16 6.59
C ARG A 161 12.66 -19.93 5.28
N VAL A 162 12.59 -19.22 4.15
CA VAL A 162 12.45 -19.82 2.82
C VAL A 162 13.68 -20.64 2.45
N ALA A 163 14.89 -20.18 2.80
CA ALA A 163 16.11 -20.96 2.59
C ALA A 163 16.13 -22.28 3.40
N GLN A 164 15.47 -22.32 4.57
CA GLN A 164 15.36 -23.53 5.39
C GLN A 164 14.26 -24.48 4.91
N SER A 165 13.09 -23.96 4.52
CA SER A 165 11.96 -24.79 4.08
C SER A 165 12.07 -25.23 2.62
N GLY A 166 12.74 -24.44 1.77
CA GLY A 166 12.73 -24.59 0.32
C GLY A 166 11.38 -24.27 -0.34
N VAL A 167 10.36 -23.92 0.44
CA VAL A 167 8.99 -23.70 -0.02
C VAL A 167 8.51 -22.34 0.42
N ILE A 168 7.97 -21.57 -0.53
CA ILE A 168 7.35 -20.28 -0.26
C ILE A 168 5.83 -20.48 -0.18
N SER A 169 5.25 -20.18 0.98
CA SER A 169 3.81 -20.31 1.19
C SER A 169 3.02 -19.47 0.19
N MET A 170 1.89 -20.01 -0.27
CA MET A 170 0.91 -19.29 -1.09
C MET A 170 0.42 -18.01 -0.39
N ARG A 171 0.38 -17.99 0.95
CA ARG A 171 -0.02 -16.79 1.70
C ARG A 171 0.99 -15.65 1.52
N VAL A 172 2.29 -15.95 1.54
CA VAL A 172 3.36 -14.97 1.27
C VAL A 172 3.22 -14.39 -0.13
N GLN A 173 3.00 -15.25 -1.13
CA GLN A 173 2.78 -14.81 -2.52
C GLN A 173 1.59 -13.87 -2.62
N ARG A 174 0.47 -14.16 -1.95
CA ARG A 174 -0.71 -13.28 -1.93
C ARG A 174 -0.42 -11.92 -1.31
N VAL A 175 0.38 -11.86 -0.23
CA VAL A 175 0.79 -10.59 0.37
C VAL A 175 1.62 -9.77 -0.60
N VAL A 176 2.56 -10.40 -1.32
CA VAL A 176 3.36 -9.74 -2.36
C VAL A 176 2.48 -9.22 -3.51
N VAL A 177 1.53 -10.01 -4.01
CA VAL A 177 0.56 -9.57 -5.02
C VAL A 177 -0.24 -8.35 -4.54
N GLY A 178 -0.73 -8.39 -3.29
CA GLY A 178 -1.44 -7.26 -2.70
C GLY A 178 -0.58 -6.01 -2.60
N ALA A 179 0.72 -6.16 -2.31
CA ALA A 179 1.66 -5.03 -2.30
C ALA A 179 1.90 -4.45 -3.69
N LEU A 180 2.02 -5.29 -4.73
CA LEU A 180 2.18 -4.85 -6.12
C LEU A 180 0.93 -4.14 -6.68
N GLN A 181 -0.24 -4.41 -6.10
CA GLN A 181 -1.51 -3.75 -6.42
C GLN A 181 -1.77 -2.48 -5.60
N SER A 182 -0.85 -2.10 -4.71
CA SER A 182 -1.02 -0.90 -3.88
C SER A 182 -0.89 0.39 -4.69
N ASP A 183 -1.64 1.42 -4.27
CA ASP A 183 -1.45 2.78 -4.79
C ASP A 183 -0.20 3.46 -4.20
N ALA A 184 0.37 2.92 -3.12
CA ALA A 184 1.55 3.48 -2.48
C ALA A 184 2.82 2.98 -3.14
N ASP A 185 3.54 3.85 -3.86
CA ASP A 185 4.76 3.50 -4.59
C ASP A 185 5.82 2.81 -3.72
N ARG A 186 5.96 3.23 -2.46
CA ARG A 186 6.84 2.58 -1.47
C ARG A 186 6.52 1.10 -1.28
N ILE A 187 5.22 0.78 -1.18
CA ILE A 187 4.75 -0.60 -0.95
C ILE A 187 4.92 -1.43 -2.23
N VAL A 188 4.64 -0.85 -3.40
CA VAL A 188 4.85 -1.51 -4.70
C VAL A 188 6.32 -1.86 -4.90
N LEU A 189 7.23 -0.91 -4.65
CA LEU A 189 8.67 -1.13 -4.76
C LEU A 189 9.15 -2.17 -3.74
N ALA A 190 8.69 -2.12 -2.49
CA ALA A 190 9.01 -3.13 -1.49
C ALA A 190 8.51 -4.53 -1.94
N GLY A 191 7.32 -4.59 -2.53
CA GLY A 191 6.73 -5.80 -3.11
C GLY A 191 7.59 -6.39 -4.23
N ALA A 192 8.05 -5.53 -5.14
CA ALA A 192 8.93 -5.92 -6.24
C ALA A 192 10.27 -6.45 -5.73
N ASN A 193 10.93 -5.71 -4.82
CA ASN A 193 12.20 -6.14 -4.24
C ASN A 193 12.08 -7.45 -3.45
N LEU A 194 10.98 -7.63 -2.71
CA LEU A 194 10.73 -8.87 -1.99
C LEU A 194 10.48 -10.04 -2.95
N ALA A 195 9.72 -9.82 -4.03
CA ALA A 195 9.53 -10.81 -5.09
C ALA A 195 10.86 -11.23 -5.73
N GLU A 196 11.74 -10.27 -6.03
CA GLU A 196 13.07 -10.55 -6.59
C GLU A 196 13.94 -11.34 -5.60
N THR A 197 13.97 -10.90 -4.35
CA THR A 197 14.79 -11.51 -3.30
C THR A 197 14.38 -12.94 -3.01
N LEU A 198 13.06 -13.21 -3.05
CA LEU A 198 12.51 -14.56 -2.86
C LEU A 198 12.54 -15.40 -4.16
N GLY A 199 12.95 -14.84 -5.30
CA GLY A 199 12.96 -15.56 -6.58
C GLY A 199 11.56 -15.94 -7.07
N LEU A 200 10.54 -15.14 -6.75
CA LEU A 200 9.14 -15.38 -7.08
C LEU A 200 8.84 -15.04 -8.55
N TRP A 201 9.31 -15.88 -9.47
CA TRP A 201 9.08 -15.71 -10.90
C TRP A 201 7.59 -15.64 -11.27
N GLN A 202 6.69 -16.22 -10.47
CA GLN A 202 5.24 -16.12 -10.66
C GLN A 202 4.71 -14.68 -10.54
N MET A 203 5.50 -13.76 -9.98
CA MET A 203 5.12 -12.35 -9.82
C MET A 203 5.39 -11.51 -11.07
N ILE A 204 6.07 -12.04 -12.08
CA ILE A 204 6.38 -11.31 -13.33
C ILE A 204 5.13 -10.67 -13.97
N PRO A 205 3.98 -11.36 -14.13
CA PRO A 205 2.77 -10.74 -14.68
C PRO A 205 2.24 -9.59 -13.81
N HIS A 206 2.37 -9.71 -12.49
CA HIS A 206 1.98 -8.65 -11.56
C HIS A 206 2.93 -7.45 -11.64
N LEU A 207 4.22 -7.68 -11.84
CA LEU A 207 5.22 -6.63 -12.06
C LEU A 207 5.01 -5.89 -13.40
N ILE A 208 4.65 -6.61 -14.47
CA ILE A 208 4.29 -6.02 -15.76
C ILE A 208 3.13 -5.03 -15.62
N ASN A 209 2.14 -5.34 -14.77
CA ASN A 209 1.03 -4.44 -14.49
C ASN A 209 1.40 -3.33 -13.51
N ALA A 210 2.31 -3.59 -12.57
CA ALA A 210 2.69 -2.63 -11.54
C ALA A 210 3.63 -1.52 -12.03
N GLN A 211 4.40 -1.73 -13.10
CA GLN A 211 5.33 -0.71 -13.66
C GLN A 211 4.61 0.53 -14.22
N VAL A 212 3.34 0.41 -14.61
CA VAL A 212 2.55 1.52 -15.16
C VAL A 212 1.26 1.64 -14.35
N SER A 213 1.15 2.71 -13.57
CA SER A 213 -0.08 3.06 -12.87
C SER A 213 -0.80 4.17 -13.63
N GLN A 214 -2.04 3.92 -14.04
CA GLN A 214 -2.93 4.96 -14.53
C GLN A 214 -3.61 5.59 -13.31
N GLY A 215 -3.20 6.81 -12.98
CA GLY A 215 -3.89 7.58 -11.94
C GLY A 215 -5.29 7.94 -12.44
N SER A 216 -6.32 7.38 -11.81
CA SER A 216 -7.69 7.85 -11.98
C SER A 216 -7.84 9.16 -11.20
N SER A 217 -7.84 10.29 -11.91
CA SER A 217 -8.18 11.60 -11.34
C SER A 217 -9.68 11.76 -11.00
N ALA A 218 -10.46 10.66 -11.00
CA ALA A 218 -11.93 10.70 -10.97
C ALA A 218 -12.55 11.43 -9.77
N ASP A 219 -11.84 11.58 -8.65
CA ASP A 219 -12.36 12.24 -7.44
C ASP A 219 -11.89 13.69 -7.23
N ARG A 220 -11.04 14.26 -8.10
CA ARG A 220 -10.64 15.67 -7.95
C ARG A 220 -11.57 16.59 -8.74
N GLN A 221 -12.54 17.18 -8.04
CA GLN A 221 -13.34 18.29 -8.55
C GLN A 221 -12.52 19.59 -8.52
N GLY A 222 -11.83 19.87 -9.63
CA GLY A 222 -11.09 21.12 -9.81
C GLY A 222 -10.02 21.03 -10.91
N PRO A 223 -9.49 22.17 -11.37
CA PRO A 223 -8.39 22.17 -12.33
C PRO A 223 -7.14 21.50 -11.76
N LEU A 224 -6.63 20.49 -12.47
CA LEU A 224 -5.49 19.65 -12.07
C LEU A 224 -4.18 20.44 -12.06
N ALA A 225 -4.04 21.40 -12.96
CA ALA A 225 -2.91 22.32 -13.03
C ALA A 225 -3.30 23.61 -13.75
N TRP A 226 -2.57 24.67 -13.44
CA TRP A 226 -2.64 25.96 -14.12
C TRP A 226 -1.25 26.25 -14.69
N ILE A 227 -1.17 26.50 -15.99
CA ILE A 227 0.08 26.89 -16.66
C ILE A 227 -0.15 28.29 -17.22
N LEU A 228 0.51 29.29 -16.61
CA LEU A 228 0.52 30.65 -17.13
C LEU A 228 1.69 30.80 -18.10
N VAL A 229 1.39 31.08 -19.36
CA VAL A 229 2.38 31.44 -20.38
C VAL A 229 2.16 32.90 -20.74
N GLY A 230 3.06 33.77 -20.31
CA GLY A 230 2.94 35.21 -20.55
C GLY A 230 4.28 35.90 -20.69
N GLU A 231 4.23 37.05 -21.35
CA GLU A 231 5.31 38.00 -21.48
C GLU A 231 5.16 39.07 -20.39
N GLN A 232 6.23 39.35 -19.66
CA GLN A 232 6.30 40.44 -18.70
C GLN A 232 6.95 41.64 -19.37
N THR A 233 6.18 42.68 -19.65
CA THR A 233 6.70 43.94 -20.18
C THR A 233 6.80 44.95 -19.04
N ALA A 234 8.03 45.40 -18.76
CA ALA A 234 8.26 46.51 -17.85
C ALA A 234 8.05 47.84 -18.57
N PHE A 235 7.38 48.78 -17.91
CA PHE A 235 7.17 50.14 -18.42
C PHE A 235 7.29 51.14 -17.27
N VAL A 236 7.54 52.41 -17.61
CA VAL A 236 7.54 53.49 -16.61
C VAL A 236 6.11 53.95 -16.42
N ALA A 237 5.52 53.62 -15.28
CA ALA A 237 4.14 53.96 -14.95
C ALA A 237 3.99 55.42 -14.52
N ASP A 238 5.01 55.96 -13.86
CA ASP A 238 5.02 57.35 -13.44
C ASP A 238 6.46 57.90 -13.40
N LEU A 239 6.58 59.22 -13.53
CA LEU A 239 7.84 59.95 -13.45
C LEU A 239 7.64 61.06 -12.42
N THR A 240 8.25 60.91 -11.25
CA THR A 240 8.26 62.01 -10.28
C THR A 240 9.44 62.94 -10.61
N PRO A 241 9.18 64.21 -10.99
CA PRO A 241 10.26 65.14 -11.27
C PRO A 241 10.90 65.61 -9.95
N ILE A 242 12.22 65.54 -9.88
CA ILE A 242 13.02 66.10 -8.81
C ILE A 242 13.75 67.30 -9.39
N VAL A 243 13.39 68.49 -8.89
CA VAL A 243 13.91 69.76 -9.41
C VAL A 243 14.94 70.33 -8.45
N ALA A 244 16.11 70.68 -8.99
CA ALA A 244 17.14 71.48 -8.33
C ALA A 244 17.47 72.72 -9.19
N PRO A 245 18.04 73.80 -8.62
CA PRO A 245 18.40 74.98 -9.41
C PRO A 245 19.38 74.62 -10.54
N GLY A 246 18.93 74.72 -11.80
CA GLY A 246 19.72 74.41 -12.99
C GLY A 246 19.73 72.95 -13.45
N ALA A 247 18.99 72.04 -12.79
CA ALA A 247 18.91 70.63 -13.17
C ALA A 247 17.51 70.03 -12.89
N VAL A 248 17.04 69.18 -13.81
CA VAL A 248 15.84 68.37 -13.61
C VAL A 248 16.22 66.90 -13.80
N ALA A 249 15.89 66.08 -12.81
CA ALA A 249 15.97 64.63 -12.90
C ALA A 249 14.57 64.04 -12.74
N PHE A 250 14.36 62.85 -13.28
CA PHE A 250 13.13 62.11 -13.09
C PHE A 250 13.45 60.81 -12.35
N ASP A 251 12.66 60.52 -11.32
CA ASP A 251 12.67 59.22 -10.65
C ASP A 251 11.57 58.34 -11.28
N PRO A 252 11.93 57.35 -12.13
CA PRO A 252 10.95 56.52 -12.81
C PRO A 252 10.39 55.46 -11.86
N GLN A 253 9.07 55.44 -11.72
CA GLN A 253 8.37 54.31 -11.13
C GLN A 253 8.13 53.26 -12.21
N VAL A 254 8.89 52.17 -12.15
CA VAL A 254 8.75 51.04 -13.07
C VAL A 254 7.63 50.13 -12.58
N ALA A 255 6.67 49.86 -13.46
CA ALA A 255 5.65 48.83 -13.25
C ALA A 255 5.81 47.72 -14.29
N THR A 256 5.23 46.55 -14.02
CA THR A 256 5.24 45.42 -14.94
C THR A 256 3.80 45.04 -15.29
N ILE A 257 3.53 44.81 -16.57
CA ILE A 257 2.29 44.18 -17.03
C ILE A 257 2.65 42.80 -17.53
N THR A 258 1.94 41.79 -17.04
CA THR A 258 2.06 40.41 -17.53
C THR A 258 0.91 40.16 -18.50
N THR A 259 1.22 39.98 -19.78
CA THR A 259 0.24 39.63 -20.82
C THR A 259 0.47 38.19 -21.23
N GLY A 260 -0.55 37.35 -21.16
CA GLY A 260 -0.37 35.93 -21.45
C GLY A 260 -1.67 35.15 -21.52
N THR A 261 -1.52 33.85 -21.77
CA THR A 261 -2.60 32.87 -21.75
C THR A 261 -2.46 31.99 -20.52
N LEU A 262 -3.59 31.71 -19.87
CA LEU A 262 -3.69 30.79 -18.74
C LEU A 262 -4.30 29.48 -19.24
N LEU A 263 -3.49 28.42 -19.32
CA LEU A 263 -3.97 27.08 -19.64
C LEU A 263 -4.44 26.41 -18.35
N VAL A 264 -5.72 26.03 -18.33
CA VAL A 264 -6.35 25.33 -17.21
C VAL A 264 -6.56 23.88 -17.60
N ILE A 265 -5.86 22.96 -16.95
CA ILE A 265 -5.95 21.53 -17.26
C ILE A 265 -7.10 20.95 -16.43
N HIS A 266 -8.24 20.70 -17.06
CA HIS A 266 -9.42 20.12 -16.41
C HIS A 266 -9.39 18.59 -16.38
N ASP A 267 -8.74 17.97 -17.36
CA ASP A 267 -8.63 16.52 -17.48
C ASP A 267 -7.23 16.18 -18.00
N ALA A 268 -6.57 15.24 -17.32
CA ALA A 268 -5.27 14.73 -17.71
C ALA A 268 -5.18 13.26 -17.30
N VAL A 269 -4.88 12.41 -18.28
CA VAL A 269 -4.49 11.03 -18.03
C VAL A 269 -3.05 11.04 -17.54
N VAL A 270 -2.86 10.99 -16.22
CA VAL A 270 -1.53 10.88 -15.63
C VAL A 270 -1.12 9.41 -15.64
N THR A 271 -0.16 9.10 -16.51
CA THR A 271 0.50 7.79 -16.50
C THR A 271 1.75 7.90 -15.64
N THR A 272 1.74 7.22 -14.49
CA THR A 272 2.91 7.14 -13.62
C THR A 272 3.71 5.90 -13.99
N VAL A 273 4.94 6.12 -14.41
CA VAL A 273 5.89 5.06 -14.74
C VAL A 273 6.82 4.84 -13.55
N ARG A 274 6.93 3.59 -13.09
CA ARG A 274 7.76 3.19 -11.94
C ARG A 274 9.04 2.51 -12.45
N PHE A 275 10.10 3.30 -12.61
CA PHE A 275 11.36 2.83 -13.18
C PHE A 275 11.99 1.69 -12.36
N GLU A 276 11.97 1.80 -11.03
CA GLU A 276 12.58 0.81 -10.14
C GLU A 276 11.86 -0.54 -10.21
N VAL A 277 10.53 -0.53 -10.41
CA VAL A 277 9.74 -1.75 -10.62
C VAL A 277 10.08 -2.39 -11.97
N ALA A 278 10.26 -1.58 -13.01
CA ALA A 278 10.68 -2.06 -14.32
C ALA A 278 12.11 -2.65 -14.27
N ASP A 279 13.04 -2.04 -13.54
CA ASP A 279 14.38 -2.58 -13.36
C ASP A 279 14.36 -3.94 -12.67
N VAL A 280 13.54 -4.10 -11.62
CA VAL A 280 13.31 -5.39 -10.96
C VAL A 280 12.74 -6.41 -11.95
N LEU A 281 11.73 -6.03 -12.72
CA LEU A 281 11.10 -6.88 -13.73
C LEU A 281 12.13 -7.34 -14.77
N HIS A 282 12.96 -6.43 -15.31
CA HIS A 282 14.00 -6.75 -16.26
C HIS A 282 15.03 -7.73 -15.68
N ARG A 283 15.50 -7.49 -14.45
CA ARG A 283 16.44 -8.40 -13.76
C ARG A 283 15.82 -9.78 -13.54
N MET A 284 14.56 -9.85 -13.11
CA MET A 284 13.86 -11.12 -12.90
C MET A 284 13.64 -11.87 -14.21
N ALA A 285 13.20 -11.19 -15.27
CA ALA A 285 13.01 -11.78 -16.59
C ALA A 285 14.34 -12.30 -17.16
N ALA A 286 15.42 -11.52 -17.06
CA ALA A 286 16.75 -11.94 -17.49
C ALA A 286 17.27 -13.14 -16.68
N ARG A 287 17.11 -13.12 -15.35
CA ARG A 287 17.59 -14.19 -14.45
C ARG A 287 16.86 -15.51 -14.67
N HIS A 288 15.54 -15.48 -14.82
CA HIS A 288 14.73 -16.71 -14.87
C HIS A 288 14.51 -17.22 -16.30
N VAL A 289 14.26 -16.33 -17.25
CA VAL A 289 13.93 -16.70 -18.64
C VAL A 289 15.15 -16.63 -19.55
N GLY A 290 16.20 -15.90 -19.18
CA GLY A 290 17.41 -15.73 -20.00
C GLY A 290 17.23 -14.79 -21.20
N SER A 291 16.09 -14.10 -21.30
CA SER A 291 15.81 -13.15 -22.38
C SER A 291 16.23 -11.73 -22.00
N ASP A 292 16.96 -11.02 -22.86
CA ASP A 292 17.16 -9.58 -22.73
C ASP A 292 15.84 -8.84 -23.01
N THR A 293 15.21 -8.32 -21.96
CA THR A 293 13.95 -7.58 -22.04
C THR A 293 14.13 -6.07 -22.08
N SER A 294 15.37 -5.56 -22.10
CA SER A 294 15.65 -4.12 -22.04
C SER A 294 15.00 -3.34 -23.18
N ARG A 295 14.80 -3.99 -24.34
CA ARG A 295 14.15 -3.40 -25.52
C ARG A 295 12.64 -3.20 -25.37
N LEU A 296 12.00 -3.88 -24.41
CA LEU A 296 10.55 -3.76 -24.19
C LEU A 296 10.19 -2.43 -23.51
N GLY A 297 11.12 -1.85 -22.74
CA GLY A 297 10.89 -0.61 -21.99
C GLY A 297 9.59 -0.68 -21.17
N PHE A 298 8.73 0.32 -21.35
CA PHE A 298 7.42 0.43 -20.68
C PHE A 298 6.22 0.09 -21.58
N ASP A 299 6.46 -0.49 -22.76
CA ASP A 299 5.39 -0.82 -23.70
C ASP A 299 4.60 -2.04 -23.20
N ALA A 300 3.40 -1.79 -22.66
CA ALA A 300 2.51 -2.82 -22.15
C ALA A 300 2.13 -3.87 -23.21
N GLY A 301 2.01 -3.47 -24.48
CA GLY A 301 1.71 -4.37 -25.59
C GLY A 301 2.91 -5.27 -25.95
N ALA A 302 4.13 -4.73 -25.89
CA ALA A 302 5.35 -5.51 -26.05
C ALA A 302 5.53 -6.52 -24.90
N TRP A 303 5.28 -6.08 -23.65
CA TRP A 303 5.30 -6.97 -22.48
C TRP A 303 4.25 -8.06 -22.53
N LYS A 304 3.02 -7.75 -22.99
CA LYS A 304 1.96 -8.74 -23.16
C LYS A 304 2.35 -9.83 -24.17
N ARG A 305 2.86 -9.43 -25.34
CA ARG A 305 3.35 -10.39 -26.36
C ARG A 305 4.48 -11.24 -25.82
N TRP A 306 5.48 -10.63 -25.20
CA TRP A 306 6.58 -11.37 -24.56
C TRP A 306 6.06 -12.35 -23.49
N HIS A 307 5.09 -11.94 -22.68
CA HIS A 307 4.51 -12.80 -21.67
C HIS A 307 3.82 -14.03 -22.30
N GLU A 308 3.00 -13.83 -23.33
CA GLU A 308 2.26 -14.89 -24.01
C GLU A 308 3.15 -15.83 -24.82
N GLU A 309 4.12 -15.28 -25.55
CA GLU A 309 4.96 -16.02 -26.50
C GLU A 309 6.20 -16.66 -25.85
N VAL A 310 6.76 -16.03 -24.80
CA VAL A 310 8.03 -16.45 -24.18
C VAL A 310 7.81 -16.96 -22.76
N PHE A 311 7.20 -16.15 -21.90
CA PHE A 311 7.10 -16.47 -20.47
C PHE A 311 6.14 -17.62 -20.17
N VAL A 312 4.93 -17.63 -20.74
CA VAL A 312 3.94 -18.69 -20.48
C VAL A 312 4.45 -20.08 -20.92
N PRO A 313 5.02 -20.26 -22.12
CA PRO A 313 5.62 -21.54 -22.50
C PRO A 313 6.75 -21.97 -21.55
N TRP A 314 7.65 -21.04 -21.20
CA TRP A 314 8.73 -21.31 -20.25
C TRP A 314 8.21 -21.72 -18.87
N ALA A 315 7.23 -20.98 -18.33
CA ALA A 315 6.65 -21.26 -17.02
C ALA A 315 5.94 -22.61 -16.96
N ARG A 316 5.29 -23.02 -18.06
CA ARG A 316 4.68 -24.36 -18.18
C ARG A 316 5.73 -25.46 -18.17
N ALA A 317 6.86 -25.28 -18.87
CA ALA A 317 7.98 -26.21 -18.82
C ALA A 317 8.56 -26.30 -17.41
N GLN A 318 8.79 -25.15 -16.76
CA GLN A 318 9.33 -25.10 -15.40
C GLN A 318 8.42 -25.75 -14.36
N ALA A 319 7.09 -25.59 -14.51
CA ALA A 319 6.11 -26.22 -13.62
C ALA A 319 6.00 -27.74 -13.86
N ALA A 320 6.32 -28.22 -15.06
CA ALA A 320 6.39 -29.66 -15.35
C ALA A 320 7.64 -30.31 -14.73
N ASP A 321 8.74 -29.58 -14.66
CA ASP A 321 10.03 -30.04 -14.12
C ASP A 321 10.13 -29.94 -12.58
N ALA A 322 9.20 -29.21 -11.93
CA ALA A 322 9.19 -29.07 -10.48
C ALA A 322 8.85 -30.42 -9.81
N PRO A 323 9.67 -30.91 -8.85
CA PRO A 323 9.34 -32.11 -8.10
C PRO A 323 8.04 -31.90 -7.33
N ARG A 324 7.10 -32.83 -7.48
CA ARG A 324 5.83 -32.85 -6.75
C ARG A 324 6.04 -33.12 -5.27
#